data_AF-A0A1G9HBT5-F1
#
_entry.id   AF-A0A1G9HBT5-F1
#
_cell.length_a   1.000
_cell.length_b   1.000
_cell.length_c   1.000
_cell.angle_alpha   90.00
_cell.angle_beta   90.00
_cell.angle_gamma   90.00
#
_symmetry.space_group_name_H-M   'P 1'
#
loop_
_entity.id
_entity.type
_entity.pdbx_description
1 polymer ?
#
loop_
_entity_poly.entity_id
_entity_poly.type
_entity_poly.pdbx_seq_one_letter_code
_entity_poly.pdbx_strand_id
1 'polypeptide(L)'
;MIYWLASIFLLVGLATSCQQRTTESLEGYWESYGLDTTQNAYFPFELHFKRDTLNMIAPSYFMHQAKYVAEDDHLLLTLADNSKTNISFTLEADSVLYFEGRKFQKIAPEIFTSVPRYHLIGYKTNHLLPNDHQASSIHLIKYHGKTKAVLNDVVADLASIAPFLSCNDCHSLPPVHLYLGDHLEFRDLLNAYKWIAAVGGRQVTLITAHKGLDEFYKAKDYINIADSLMIKLFEAEGMPPFPPHPKSTHVSRTVLTIKDTTDFEKLTSVEDSSYYLIQVDDRIAIIDYLKLIERMQDNPYLDRKIVRRKLLTKPAN
;
A
#
# COMPACT_ATOMS: atom_id res chain seq x y z
N MET A 1 -52.71 0.07 -32.14
CA MET A 1 -51.93 -0.64 -31.09
C MET A 1 -50.60 -1.20 -31.62
N ILE A 2 -50.57 -1.88 -32.78
CA ILE A 2 -49.34 -2.46 -33.37
C ILE A 2 -48.26 -1.41 -33.71
N TYR A 3 -48.64 -0.26 -34.28
CA TYR A 3 -47.70 0.83 -34.60
C TYR A 3 -47.03 1.47 -33.37
N TRP A 4 -47.72 1.46 -32.22
CA TRP A 4 -47.16 1.95 -30.96
C TRP A 4 -46.10 1.01 -30.41
N LEU A 5 -46.34 -0.31 -30.48
CA LEU A 5 -45.34 -1.30 -30.07
C LEU A 5 -44.10 -1.25 -30.98
N ALA A 6 -44.27 -1.16 -32.30
CA ALA A 6 -43.15 -1.04 -33.24
C ALA A 6 -42.30 0.23 -33.02
N SER A 7 -42.94 1.37 -32.73
CA SER A 7 -42.23 2.62 -32.42
C SER A 7 -41.47 2.55 -31.11
N ILE A 8 -42.03 1.91 -30.06
CA ILE A 8 -41.33 1.67 -28.79
C ILE A 8 -40.14 0.75 -28.99
N PHE A 9 -40.28 -0.34 -29.75
CA PHE A 9 -39.16 -1.24 -30.06
C PHE A 9 -38.04 -0.55 -30.84
N LEU A 10 -38.38 0.34 -31.79
CA LEU A 10 -37.39 1.11 -32.55
C LEU A 10 -36.65 2.13 -31.66
N LEU A 11 -37.36 2.83 -30.77
CA LEU A 11 -36.78 3.77 -29.81
C LEU A 11 -35.87 3.08 -28.79
N VAL A 12 -36.30 1.93 -28.24
CA VAL A 12 -35.50 1.12 -27.32
C VAL A 12 -34.25 0.58 -28.04
N GLY A 13 -34.37 0.11 -29.28
CA GLY A 13 -33.23 -0.36 -30.07
C GLY A 13 -32.19 0.72 -30.36
N LEU A 14 -32.64 1.93 -30.72
CA LEU A 14 -31.75 3.07 -30.96
C LEU A 14 -31.03 3.51 -29.67
N ALA A 15 -31.72 3.55 -28.54
CA ALA A 15 -31.12 3.88 -27.24
C ALA A 15 -30.05 2.85 -26.83
N THR A 16 -30.31 1.55 -27.03
CA THR A 16 -29.32 0.49 -26.72
C THR A 16 -28.10 0.53 -27.63
N SER A 17 -28.24 0.96 -28.89
CA SER A 17 -27.13 1.04 -29.85
C SER A 17 -26.14 2.16 -29.54
N CYS A 18 -26.63 3.32 -29.06
CA CYS A 18 -25.77 4.43 -28.65
C CYS A 18 -24.90 4.05 -27.45
N GLN A 19 -25.48 3.42 -26.42
CA GLN A 19 -24.75 3.05 -25.21
C GLN A 19 -23.67 1.97 -25.47
N GLN A 20 -23.98 1.01 -26.35
CA GLN A 20 -23.04 -0.04 -26.72
C GLN A 20 -21.83 0.52 -27.49
N ARG A 21 -22.05 1.50 -28.39
CA ARG A 21 -20.97 2.15 -29.15
C ARG A 21 -20.00 2.91 -28.25
N THR A 22 -20.49 3.62 -27.24
CA THR A 22 -19.63 4.33 -26.27
C THR A 22 -18.75 3.37 -25.49
N THR A 23 -19.30 2.24 -25.03
CA THR A 23 -18.53 1.24 -24.28
C THR A 23 -17.45 0.58 -25.13
N GLU A 24 -17.78 0.20 -26.38
CA GLU A 24 -16.82 -0.38 -27.32
C GLU A 24 -15.70 0.60 -27.71
N SER A 25 -15.98 1.91 -27.73
CA SER A 25 -14.98 2.93 -28.05
C SER A 25 -13.91 3.14 -26.97
N LEU A 26 -14.26 2.89 -25.70
CA LEU A 26 -13.35 3.01 -24.56
C LEU A 26 -12.37 1.85 -24.42
N GLU A 27 -12.68 0.68 -25.02
CA GLU A 27 -11.83 -0.52 -24.95
C GLU A 27 -10.37 -0.22 -25.33
N GLY A 28 -9.46 -0.68 -24.47
CA GLY A 28 -8.02 -0.57 -24.66
C GLY A 28 -7.28 0.07 -23.49
N TYR A 29 -6.05 0.49 -23.79
CA TYR A 29 -5.06 0.96 -22.85
C TYR A 29 -4.84 2.45 -23.06
N TRP A 30 -4.80 3.21 -21.97
CA TRP A 30 -4.72 4.66 -21.99
C TRP A 30 -3.70 5.14 -20.97
N GLU A 31 -2.84 6.07 -21.36
CA GLU A 31 -1.78 6.60 -20.50
C GLU A 31 -1.84 8.13 -20.49
N SER A 32 -1.66 8.73 -19.32
CA SER A 32 -1.60 10.18 -19.17
C SER A 32 -0.25 10.70 -19.64
N TYR A 33 -0.24 11.64 -20.60
CA TYR A 33 0.98 12.30 -21.04
C TYR A 33 1.29 13.47 -20.11
N GLY A 34 2.25 13.25 -19.21
CA GLY A 34 2.78 14.26 -18.31
C GLY A 34 2.34 14.06 -16.87
N LEU A 35 3.30 14.14 -15.96
CA LEU A 35 3.05 14.34 -14.55
C LEU A 35 2.62 15.79 -14.37
N ASP A 36 1.34 16.10 -14.61
CA ASP A 36 0.80 17.36 -14.10
C ASP A 36 0.76 17.24 -12.57
N THR A 37 1.89 17.58 -11.95
CA THR A 37 2.17 17.44 -10.51
C THR A 37 1.28 18.33 -9.66
N THR A 38 0.42 19.15 -10.26
CA THR A 38 -0.52 20.04 -9.58
C THR A 38 -1.77 19.31 -9.10
N GLN A 39 -2.03 18.08 -9.56
CA GLN A 39 -3.21 17.31 -9.23
C GLN A 39 -2.88 16.04 -8.42
N ASN A 40 -3.81 15.63 -7.56
CA ASN A 40 -3.82 14.42 -6.71
C ASN A 40 -2.80 13.32 -7.09
N ALA A 41 -1.82 13.08 -6.19
CA ALA A 41 -0.69 12.15 -6.33
C ALA A 41 -1.10 10.68 -6.51
N TYR A 42 -2.33 10.35 -6.13
CA TYR A 42 -2.86 8.99 -6.17
C TYR A 42 -3.77 8.74 -7.37
N PHE A 43 -4.11 9.80 -8.11
CA PHE A 43 -4.96 9.67 -9.29
C PHE A 43 -4.23 8.89 -10.39
N PRO A 44 -4.90 7.95 -11.06
CA PRO A 44 -4.24 7.04 -12.00
C PRO A 44 -3.53 7.74 -13.14
N PHE A 45 -2.38 7.18 -13.54
CA PHE A 45 -1.64 7.60 -14.73
C PHE A 45 -1.85 6.62 -15.90
N GLU A 46 -2.30 5.40 -15.63
CA GLU A 46 -2.72 4.42 -16.64
C GLU A 46 -4.15 3.92 -16.36
N LEU A 47 -4.92 3.76 -17.44
CA LEU A 47 -6.27 3.20 -17.46
C LEU A 47 -6.33 2.04 -18.46
N HIS A 48 -6.98 0.96 -18.08
CA HIS A 48 -7.24 -0.17 -18.98
C HIS A 48 -8.70 -0.58 -18.86
N PHE A 49 -9.46 -0.24 -19.91
CA PHE A 49 -10.85 -0.62 -20.08
C PHE A 49 -10.90 -1.97 -20.79
N LYS A 50 -11.61 -2.92 -20.17
CA LYS A 50 -11.86 -4.24 -20.72
C LYS A 50 -13.24 -4.74 -20.31
N ARG A 51 -14.15 -4.80 -21.27
CA ARG A 51 -15.57 -5.12 -21.11
C ARG A 51 -16.27 -4.18 -20.14
N ASP A 52 -16.66 -4.68 -18.97
CA ASP A 52 -17.28 -3.93 -17.89
C ASP A 52 -16.28 -3.55 -16.78
N THR A 53 -14.99 -3.79 -17.00
CA THR A 53 -13.94 -3.61 -15.98
C THR A 53 -12.96 -2.52 -16.38
N LEU A 54 -12.69 -1.61 -15.45
CA LEU A 54 -11.67 -0.57 -15.54
C LEU A 54 -10.57 -0.88 -14.52
N ASN A 55 -9.34 -1.07 -15.00
CA ASN A 55 -8.15 -1.10 -14.14
C ASN A 55 -7.48 0.27 -14.19
N MET A 56 -7.10 0.78 -13.03
CA MET A 56 -6.51 2.10 -12.84
C MET A 56 -5.21 1.93 -12.07
N ILE A 57 -4.08 2.36 -12.64
CA ILE A 57 -2.78 2.27 -11.97
C ILE A 57 -2.40 3.65 -11.46
N ALA A 58 -2.30 3.77 -10.13
CA ALA A 58 -1.86 4.99 -9.45
C ALA A 58 -0.34 5.18 -9.62
N PRO A 59 0.21 6.40 -9.49
CA PRO A 59 1.66 6.67 -9.56
C PRO A 59 2.48 5.89 -8.53
N SER A 60 1.84 5.43 -7.45
CA SER A 60 2.45 4.52 -6.49
C SER A 60 2.56 3.08 -7.00
N TYR A 61 2.15 2.76 -8.23
CA TYR A 61 1.99 1.39 -8.76
C TYR A 61 0.97 0.54 -7.99
N PHE A 62 0.02 1.18 -7.30
CA PHE A 62 -1.16 0.48 -6.78
C PHE A 62 -2.23 0.36 -7.88
N MET A 63 -2.74 -0.86 -8.13
CA MET A 63 -3.80 -1.09 -9.11
C MET A 63 -5.17 -1.11 -8.43
N HIS A 64 -6.01 -0.12 -8.75
CA HIS A 64 -7.44 -0.17 -8.47
C HIS A 64 -8.17 -0.91 -9.59
N GLN A 65 -9.22 -1.63 -9.22
CA GLN A 65 -10.15 -2.24 -10.16
C GLN A 65 -11.57 -1.81 -9.82
N ALA A 66 -12.30 -1.39 -10.85
CA ALA A 66 -13.69 -1.03 -10.75
C ALA A 66 -14.49 -1.73 -11.85
N LYS A 67 -15.74 -2.05 -11.57
CA LYS A 67 -16.71 -2.21 -12.66
C LYS A 67 -17.16 -0.83 -13.11
N TYR A 68 -17.42 -0.65 -14.40
CA TYR A 68 -17.92 0.61 -14.92
C TYR A 68 -19.15 0.41 -15.82
N VAL A 69 -20.00 1.42 -15.83
CA VAL A 69 -21.06 1.62 -16.82
C VAL A 69 -20.84 2.99 -17.42
N ALA A 70 -20.77 3.07 -18.75
CA ALA A 70 -20.66 4.34 -19.46
C ALA A 70 -22.05 4.94 -19.68
N GLU A 71 -22.19 6.20 -19.29
CA GLU A 71 -23.31 7.09 -19.59
C GLU A 71 -22.79 8.29 -20.41
N ASP A 72 -23.66 9.20 -20.86
CA ASP A 72 -23.30 10.18 -21.89
C ASP A 72 -22.12 11.11 -21.52
N ASP A 73 -22.00 11.52 -20.25
CA ASP A 73 -20.98 12.45 -19.76
C ASP A 73 -20.16 11.92 -18.57
N HIS A 74 -20.47 10.71 -18.09
CA HIS A 74 -19.81 10.13 -16.93
C HIS A 74 -19.76 8.60 -16.96
N LEU A 75 -18.82 8.05 -16.19
CA LEU A 75 -18.70 6.65 -15.86
C LEU A 75 -19.22 6.43 -14.44
N LEU A 76 -20.19 5.54 -14.28
CA LEU A 76 -20.57 5.05 -12.97
C LEU A 76 -19.62 3.90 -12.59
N LEU A 77 -18.69 4.17 -11.68
CA LEU A 77 -17.75 3.18 -11.17
C LEU A 77 -18.31 2.49 -9.92
N THR A 78 -18.18 1.17 -9.85
CA THR A 78 -18.41 0.36 -8.65
C THR A 78 -17.09 -0.26 -8.20
N LEU A 79 -16.59 0.16 -7.04
CA LEU A 79 -15.33 -0.30 -6.46
C LEU A 79 -15.48 -1.65 -5.74
N ALA A 80 -14.35 -2.25 -5.35
CA ALA A 80 -14.32 -3.56 -4.68
C ALA A 80 -15.09 -3.60 -3.34
N ASP A 81 -15.21 -2.46 -2.65
CA ASP A 81 -16.00 -2.31 -1.42
C ASP A 81 -17.49 -2.01 -1.68
N ASN A 82 -17.94 -2.13 -2.94
CA ASN A 82 -19.26 -1.76 -3.45
C ASN A 82 -19.62 -0.27 -3.34
N SER A 83 -18.68 0.60 -2.97
CA SER A 83 -18.89 2.03 -3.10
C SER A 83 -19.03 2.40 -4.57
N LYS A 84 -19.90 3.39 -4.83
CA LYS A 84 -20.17 3.90 -6.18
C LYS A 84 -19.66 5.33 -6.29
N THR A 85 -19.02 5.65 -7.40
CA THR A 85 -18.57 7.01 -7.71
C THR A 85 -18.82 7.32 -9.17
N ASN A 86 -19.22 8.56 -9.45
CA ASN A 86 -19.34 9.06 -10.81
C ASN A 86 -18.03 9.74 -11.19
N ILE A 87 -17.53 9.41 -12.38
CA ILE A 87 -16.34 10.02 -12.96
C ILE A 87 -16.71 10.66 -14.28
N SER A 88 -16.54 11.97 -14.39
CA SER A 88 -16.65 12.70 -15.65
C SER A 88 -15.66 12.17 -16.69
N PHE A 89 -16.13 11.98 -17.92
CA PHE A 89 -15.23 11.63 -19.02
C PHE A 89 -15.66 12.27 -20.34
N THR A 90 -14.71 12.39 -21.27
CA THR A 90 -14.98 12.80 -22.66
C THR A 90 -14.02 12.08 -23.58
N LEU A 91 -14.54 11.47 -24.65
CA LEU A 91 -13.73 10.81 -25.67
C LEU A 91 -13.62 11.71 -26.92
N GLU A 92 -12.39 12.07 -27.27
CA GLU A 92 -12.05 12.84 -28.47
C GLU A 92 -11.32 11.95 -29.49
N ALA A 93 -11.87 11.89 -30.72
CA ALA A 93 -11.22 11.27 -31.89
C ALA A 93 -10.68 9.84 -31.66
N ASP A 94 -11.39 9.02 -30.87
CA ASP A 94 -11.09 7.60 -30.54
C ASP A 94 -9.67 7.33 -29.99
N SER A 95 -8.92 8.37 -29.66
CA SER A 95 -7.49 8.31 -29.35
C SER A 95 -7.09 9.18 -28.16
N VAL A 96 -7.96 10.12 -27.76
CA VAL A 96 -7.78 10.98 -26.60
C VAL A 96 -8.97 10.82 -25.67
N LEU A 97 -8.69 10.47 -24.42
CA LEU A 97 -9.68 10.36 -23.35
C LEU A 97 -9.40 11.42 -22.30
N TYR A 98 -10.40 12.24 -21.97
CA TYR A 98 -10.38 13.07 -20.78
C TYR A 98 -11.10 12.31 -19.67
N PHE A 99 -10.44 12.06 -18.54
CA PHE A 99 -10.97 11.31 -17.39
C PHE A 99 -10.72 12.14 -16.13
N GLU A 100 -11.80 12.62 -15.48
CA GLU A 100 -11.76 13.73 -14.49
C GLU A 100 -10.94 14.93 -14.99
N GLY A 101 -11.13 15.30 -16.26
CA GLY A 101 -10.42 16.43 -16.87
C GLY A 101 -8.93 16.17 -17.17
N ARG A 102 -8.36 15.02 -16.80
CA ARG A 102 -6.99 14.64 -17.18
C ARG A 102 -6.97 13.99 -18.55
N LYS A 103 -5.99 14.38 -19.37
CA LYS A 103 -5.82 13.86 -20.71
C LYS A 103 -5.01 12.56 -20.72
N PHE A 104 -5.61 11.53 -21.29
CA PHE A 104 -5.00 10.24 -21.60
C PHE A 104 -4.96 10.04 -23.11
N GLN A 105 -3.94 9.36 -23.60
CA GLN A 105 -3.87 8.93 -25.00
C GLN A 105 -3.90 7.42 -25.06
N LYS A 106 -4.52 6.89 -26.12
CA LYS A 106 -4.59 5.46 -26.38
C LYS A 106 -3.20 4.94 -26.73
N ILE A 107 -2.75 3.90 -26.03
CA ILE A 107 -1.44 3.27 -26.22
C ILE A 107 -1.57 1.81 -26.65
N ALA A 108 -0.47 1.26 -27.15
CA ALA A 108 -0.38 -0.15 -27.50
C ALA A 108 -0.30 -1.02 -26.22
N PRO A 109 -0.87 -2.24 -26.21
CA PRO A 109 -0.90 -3.12 -25.03
C PRO A 109 0.48 -3.41 -24.44
N GLU A 110 1.53 -3.43 -25.25
CA GLU A 110 2.90 -3.78 -24.86
C GLU A 110 3.58 -2.73 -23.99
N ILE A 111 3.03 -1.51 -23.95
CA ILE A 111 3.54 -0.37 -23.16
C ILE A 111 2.92 -0.36 -21.76
N PHE A 112 1.78 -1.03 -21.57
CA PHE A 112 1.02 -0.98 -20.32
C PHE A 112 1.74 -1.68 -19.17
N THR A 113 1.72 -1.07 -18.00
CA THR A 113 2.43 -1.56 -16.84
C THR A 113 1.80 -2.86 -16.30
N SER A 114 2.62 -3.91 -16.15
CA SER A 114 2.19 -5.21 -15.62
C SER A 114 2.25 -5.27 -14.08
N VAL A 115 1.44 -4.47 -13.39
CA VAL A 115 1.32 -4.53 -11.93
C VAL A 115 0.44 -5.72 -11.50
N PRO A 116 0.86 -6.55 -10.53
CA PRO A 116 -0.01 -7.61 -9.98
C PRO A 116 -1.20 -7.02 -9.20
N ARG A 117 -2.35 -7.69 -9.30
CA ARG A 117 -3.53 -7.35 -8.50
C ARG A 117 -3.42 -7.93 -7.10
N TYR A 118 -3.77 -7.13 -6.11
CA TYR A 118 -3.89 -7.55 -4.71
C TYR A 118 -4.79 -6.57 -3.94
N HIS A 119 -5.27 -6.99 -2.77
CA HIS A 119 -6.02 -6.12 -1.85
C HIS A 119 -5.12 -5.70 -0.69
N LEU A 120 -5.36 -4.51 -0.13
CA LEU A 120 -4.72 -4.12 1.12
C LEU A 120 -5.30 -4.91 2.29
N ILE A 121 -4.54 -5.00 3.39
CA ILE A 121 -4.93 -5.73 4.60
C ILE A 121 -6.25 -5.25 5.23
N GLY A 122 -6.72 -4.05 4.87
CA GLY A 122 -8.05 -3.56 5.22
C GLY A 122 -8.17 -2.96 6.62
N TYR A 123 -7.04 -2.71 7.30
CA TYR A 123 -7.04 -2.03 8.59
C TYR A 123 -7.19 -0.52 8.39
N LYS A 124 -8.31 0.05 8.86
CA LYS A 124 -8.58 1.49 8.76
C LYS A 124 -8.04 2.19 10.00
N THR A 125 -6.93 2.90 9.84
CA THR A 125 -6.35 3.74 10.91
C THR A 125 -7.11 5.07 11.05
N ASN A 126 -6.77 5.85 12.07
CA ASN A 126 -7.31 7.20 12.27
C ASN A 126 -6.64 8.26 11.40
N HIS A 127 -5.66 7.90 10.57
CA HIS A 127 -4.89 8.85 9.77
C HIS A 127 -4.95 8.51 8.29
N LEU A 128 -5.20 9.54 7.48
CA LEU A 128 -5.09 9.47 6.03
C LEU A 128 -3.71 9.92 5.58
N LEU A 129 -3.19 9.29 4.53
CA LEU A 129 -1.99 9.69 3.83
C LEU A 129 -2.24 11.06 3.17
N PRO A 130 -1.47 12.10 3.51
CA PRO A 130 -1.58 13.38 2.82
C PRO A 130 -1.18 13.19 1.37
N ASN A 131 -1.67 14.09 0.53
CA ASN A 131 -1.29 14.17 -0.86
C ASN A 131 0.14 14.73 -0.99
N ASP A 132 1.15 13.90 -0.69
CA ASP A 132 2.57 14.22 -0.88
C ASP A 132 3.25 13.28 -1.87
N HIS A 133 4.22 13.83 -2.61
CA HIS A 133 4.74 13.24 -3.86
C HIS A 133 6.13 12.59 -3.72
N GLN A 134 6.68 12.44 -2.50
CA GLN A 134 8.08 12.07 -2.34
C GLN A 134 8.27 10.92 -1.35
N ALA A 135 7.93 9.72 -1.80
CA ALA A 135 8.28 8.48 -1.11
C ALA A 135 8.52 7.33 -2.10
N SER A 136 9.47 6.46 -1.77
CA SER A 136 9.62 5.18 -2.45
C SER A 136 8.45 4.28 -2.05
N SER A 137 7.65 3.85 -3.03
CA SER A 137 6.54 2.92 -2.81
C SER A 137 7.03 1.48 -2.95
N ILE A 138 6.79 0.69 -1.92
CA ILE A 138 7.05 -0.76 -1.89
C ILE A 138 5.75 -1.44 -1.51
N HIS A 139 5.34 -2.46 -2.27
CA HIS A 139 4.14 -3.23 -1.94
C HIS A 139 4.53 -4.63 -1.50
N LEU A 140 4.12 -5.02 -0.31
CA LEU A 140 4.27 -6.39 0.17
C LEU A 140 3.03 -7.18 -0.19
N ILE A 141 3.20 -8.30 -0.90
CA ILE A 141 2.09 -9.15 -1.35
C ILE A 141 2.38 -10.62 -1.07
N LYS A 142 1.32 -11.43 -0.95
CA LYS A 142 1.41 -12.89 -1.04
C LYS A 142 1.27 -13.31 -2.50
N TYR A 143 2.34 -13.85 -3.07
CA TYR A 143 2.37 -14.38 -4.43
C TYR A 143 2.77 -15.85 -4.40
N HIS A 144 1.85 -16.74 -4.81
CA HIS A 144 2.01 -18.20 -4.72
C HIS A 144 2.45 -18.68 -3.31
N GLY A 145 1.83 -18.13 -2.27
CA GLY A 145 2.10 -18.47 -0.87
C GLY A 145 3.40 -17.88 -0.30
N LYS A 146 4.21 -17.19 -1.10
CA LYS A 146 5.45 -16.52 -0.67
C LYS A 146 5.26 -15.03 -0.61
N THR A 147 5.96 -14.38 0.32
CA THR A 147 5.97 -12.93 0.42
C THR A 147 6.93 -12.36 -0.62
N LYS A 148 6.42 -11.45 -1.44
CA LYS A 148 7.16 -10.74 -2.49
C LYS A 148 7.03 -9.23 -2.29
N ALA A 149 7.97 -8.48 -2.85
CA ALA A 149 7.90 -7.04 -2.97
C ALA A 149 7.55 -6.67 -4.41
N VAL A 150 6.57 -5.79 -4.60
CA VAL A 150 6.38 -5.08 -5.87
C VAL A 150 7.15 -3.77 -5.77
N LEU A 151 8.11 -3.59 -6.66
CA LEU A 151 9.03 -2.46 -6.73
C LEU A 151 8.79 -1.80 -8.09
N ASN A 152 7.96 -0.76 -8.11
CA ASN A 152 7.35 -0.23 -9.32
C ASN A 152 6.50 -1.28 -10.04
N ASP A 153 6.91 -1.71 -11.23
CA ASP A 153 6.26 -2.70 -12.08
C ASP A 153 6.87 -4.11 -11.95
N VAL A 154 7.87 -4.28 -11.09
CA VAL A 154 8.60 -5.54 -10.93
C VAL A 154 8.20 -6.26 -9.64
N VAL A 155 7.79 -7.53 -9.76
CA VAL A 155 7.61 -8.44 -8.61
C VAL A 155 8.92 -9.15 -8.30
N ALA A 156 9.46 -8.91 -7.11
CA ALA A 156 10.78 -9.38 -6.68
C ALA A 156 10.76 -10.03 -5.29
N ASP A 157 11.85 -10.72 -4.95
CA ASP A 157 12.09 -11.18 -3.59
C ASP A 157 12.39 -10.02 -2.64
N LEU A 158 12.17 -10.23 -1.33
CA LEU A 158 12.40 -9.19 -0.32
C LEU A 158 13.85 -8.66 -0.31
N ALA A 159 14.82 -9.47 -0.75
CA ALA A 159 16.21 -9.07 -0.90
C ALA A 159 16.40 -7.88 -1.87
N SER A 160 15.52 -7.73 -2.85
CA SER A 160 15.57 -6.64 -3.82
C SER A 160 15.14 -5.29 -3.25
N ILE A 161 14.58 -5.24 -2.03
CA ILE A 161 14.25 -3.97 -1.35
C ILE A 161 15.50 -3.12 -1.11
N ALA A 162 16.61 -3.75 -0.69
CA ALA A 162 17.85 -3.03 -0.41
C ALA A 162 18.43 -2.31 -1.66
N PRO A 163 18.67 -2.98 -2.80
CA PRO A 163 19.16 -2.30 -4.00
C PRO A 163 18.14 -1.30 -4.58
N PHE A 164 16.83 -1.53 -4.43
CA PHE A 164 15.81 -0.56 -4.85
C PHE A 164 15.86 0.75 -4.05
N LEU A 165 16.16 0.68 -2.75
CA LEU A 165 16.30 1.84 -1.89
C LEU A 165 17.71 2.47 -1.95
N SER A 166 18.69 1.74 -2.46
CA SER A 166 20.07 2.18 -2.57
C SER A 166 20.21 3.15 -3.75
N CYS A 167 20.22 4.45 -3.45
CA CYS A 167 20.57 5.50 -4.39
C CYS A 167 22.07 5.80 -4.29
N ASN A 168 22.80 5.70 -5.41
CA ASN A 168 24.25 5.88 -5.44
C ASN A 168 24.72 7.29 -5.03
N ASP A 169 23.84 8.30 -5.13
CA ASP A 169 24.17 9.71 -4.91
C ASP A 169 23.33 10.40 -3.81
N CYS A 170 22.53 9.64 -3.04
CA CYS A 170 21.64 10.23 -2.03
C CYS A 170 22.28 10.23 -0.65
N HIS A 171 22.42 11.40 -0.03
CA HIS A 171 22.91 11.54 1.34
C HIS A 171 21.98 10.94 2.41
N SER A 172 20.72 10.71 2.05
CA SER A 172 19.71 10.09 2.92
C SER A 172 18.77 9.22 2.10
N LEU A 173 18.26 8.14 2.70
CA LEU A 173 17.20 7.35 2.11
C LEU A 173 15.93 8.20 1.95
N PRO A 174 15.19 8.05 0.83
CA PRO A 174 13.88 8.66 0.69
C PRO A 174 12.90 8.10 1.73
N PRO A 175 11.83 8.84 2.08
CA PRO A 175 10.72 8.27 2.83
C PRO A 175 10.20 7.00 2.15
N VAL A 176 9.82 5.99 2.94
CA VAL A 176 9.34 4.70 2.42
C VAL A 176 7.86 4.54 2.73
N HIS A 177 7.05 4.37 1.69
CA HIS A 177 5.66 3.94 1.78
C HIS A 177 5.58 2.44 1.56
N LEU A 178 5.12 1.71 2.58
CA LEU A 178 5.05 0.26 2.55
C LEU A 178 3.58 -0.17 2.53
N TYR A 179 3.08 -0.52 1.35
CA TYR A 179 1.72 -1.02 1.17
C TYR A 179 1.64 -2.47 1.63
N LEU A 180 0.69 -2.74 2.54
CA LEU A 180 0.51 -4.06 3.14
C LEU A 180 -0.65 -4.77 2.45
N GLY A 181 -0.33 -5.75 1.61
CA GLY A 181 -1.30 -6.64 1.01
C GLY A 181 -2.05 -7.50 2.03
N ASP A 182 -3.15 -8.07 1.59
CA ASP A 182 -3.89 -9.08 2.32
C ASP A 182 -3.07 -10.35 2.56
N HIS A 183 -3.49 -11.14 3.55
CA HIS A 183 -2.86 -12.40 3.95
C HIS A 183 -1.39 -12.31 4.42
N LEU A 184 -0.84 -11.10 4.60
CA LEU A 184 0.46 -10.92 5.25
C LEU A 184 0.38 -11.24 6.74
N GLU A 185 1.45 -11.84 7.25
CA GLU A 185 1.70 -12.02 8.69
C GLU A 185 2.68 -10.95 9.19
N PHE A 186 2.74 -10.72 10.50
CA PHE A 186 3.70 -9.77 11.07
C PHE A 186 5.16 -10.15 10.75
N ARG A 187 5.43 -11.46 10.62
CA ARG A 187 6.75 -11.95 10.23
C ARG A 187 7.16 -11.51 8.82
N ASP A 188 6.20 -11.34 7.92
CA ASP A 188 6.45 -10.85 6.57
C ASP A 188 6.89 -9.38 6.61
N LEU A 189 6.17 -8.56 7.38
CA LEU A 189 6.52 -7.17 7.64
C LEU A 189 7.90 -7.05 8.29
N LEU A 190 8.18 -7.86 9.32
CA LEU A 190 9.48 -7.90 9.99
C LEU A 190 10.61 -8.26 9.01
N ASN A 191 10.39 -9.19 8.08
CA ASN A 191 11.42 -9.53 7.09
C ASN A 191 11.69 -8.37 6.13
N ALA A 192 10.66 -7.66 5.68
CA ALA A 192 10.84 -6.44 4.89
C ALA A 192 11.58 -5.34 5.69
N TYR A 193 11.22 -5.14 6.96
CA TYR A 193 11.91 -4.17 7.83
C TYR A 193 13.40 -4.44 7.98
N LYS A 194 13.84 -5.71 8.03
CA LYS A 194 15.26 -6.03 8.09
C LYS A 194 16.01 -5.56 6.84
N TRP A 195 15.42 -5.74 5.66
CA TRP A 195 16.02 -5.26 4.40
C TRP A 195 16.06 -3.74 4.31
N ILE A 196 15.01 -3.06 4.77
CA ILE A 196 14.98 -1.59 4.86
C ILE A 196 16.03 -1.09 5.88
N ALA A 197 16.13 -1.73 7.04
CA ALA A 197 17.12 -1.39 8.06
C ALA A 197 18.57 -1.66 7.61
N ALA A 198 18.79 -2.68 6.78
CA ALA A 198 20.11 -3.03 6.26
C ALA A 198 20.73 -1.90 5.41
N VAL A 199 19.90 -1.08 4.75
CA VAL A 199 20.34 0.11 3.99
C VAL A 199 20.28 1.40 4.80
N GLY A 200 20.00 1.32 6.11
CA GLY A 200 19.96 2.47 7.02
C GLY A 200 18.58 3.07 7.23
N GLY A 201 17.51 2.44 6.73
CA GLY A 201 16.14 2.91 6.90
C GLY A 201 15.68 2.76 8.34
N ARG A 202 15.12 3.83 8.91
CA ARG A 202 14.69 3.88 10.33
C ARG A 202 13.19 4.07 10.51
N GLN A 203 12.49 4.46 9.46
CA GLN A 203 11.08 4.80 9.51
C GLN A 203 10.40 4.42 8.21
N VAL A 204 9.16 3.94 8.31
CA VAL A 204 8.25 3.73 7.18
C VAL A 204 6.88 4.34 7.47
N THR A 205 6.14 4.63 6.42
CA THR A 205 4.68 4.84 6.49
C THR A 205 4.01 3.58 5.97
N LEU A 206 3.27 2.89 6.82
CA LEU A 206 2.51 1.69 6.46
C LEU A 206 1.19 2.10 5.83
N ILE A 207 0.92 1.62 4.62
CA ILE A 207 -0.36 1.83 3.91
C ILE A 207 -1.21 0.57 4.03
N THR A 208 -2.37 0.69 4.66
CA THR A 208 -3.08 -0.46 5.26
C THR A 208 -4.50 -0.66 4.73
N ALA A 209 -5.11 0.38 4.19
CA ALA A 209 -6.39 0.34 3.50
C ALA A 209 -6.51 1.56 2.58
N HIS A 210 -7.57 1.61 1.78
CA HIS A 210 -7.94 2.79 1.01
C HIS A 210 -9.42 3.13 1.21
N LYS A 211 -9.80 4.35 0.89
CA LYS A 211 -11.16 4.87 0.82
C LYS A 211 -11.32 5.52 -0.54
N GLY A 212 -12.17 4.96 -1.41
CA GLY A 212 -12.26 5.43 -2.79
C GLY A 212 -11.00 5.12 -3.60
N LEU A 213 -10.64 6.04 -4.52
CA LEU A 213 -9.53 5.90 -5.46
C LEU A 213 -8.25 6.60 -5.00
N ASP A 214 -8.33 7.53 -4.07
CA ASP A 214 -7.27 8.49 -3.82
C ASP A 214 -6.94 8.73 -2.33
N GLU A 215 -7.73 8.19 -1.41
CA GLU A 215 -7.44 8.28 0.02
C GLU A 215 -6.89 6.95 0.54
N PHE A 216 -5.74 7.00 1.20
CA PHE A 216 -5.10 5.82 1.81
C PHE A 216 -5.00 5.96 3.33
N TYR A 217 -5.35 4.91 4.06
CA TYR A 217 -5.15 4.83 5.50
C TYR A 217 -3.71 4.48 5.83
N LYS A 218 -3.11 5.24 6.75
CA LYS A 218 -1.70 5.09 7.11
C LYS A 218 -1.43 4.93 8.61
N ALA A 219 -0.32 4.27 8.93
CA ALA A 219 0.30 4.30 10.26
C ALA A 219 1.80 4.58 10.12
N LYS A 220 2.36 5.44 10.98
CA LYS A 220 3.82 5.68 10.99
C LYS A 220 4.51 4.62 11.83
N ASP A 221 5.62 4.08 11.33
CA ASP A 221 6.38 3.07 12.04
C ASP A 221 7.89 3.34 12.09
N TYR A 222 8.49 3.25 13.28
CA TYR A 222 9.94 3.25 13.48
C TYR A 222 10.49 1.82 13.52
N ILE A 223 11.45 1.56 12.65
CA ILE A 223 12.12 0.26 12.53
C ILE A 223 13.18 0.15 13.63
N ASN A 224 12.83 -0.53 14.71
CA ASN A 224 13.75 -0.88 15.79
C ASN A 224 13.70 -2.39 16.04
N ILE A 225 14.66 -3.10 15.44
CA ILE A 225 14.76 -4.56 15.48
C ILE A 225 15.91 -4.95 16.38
N ALA A 226 15.73 -5.96 17.23
CA ALA A 226 16.83 -6.50 18.01
C ALA A 226 17.97 -7.03 17.15
N ASP A 227 19.20 -6.72 17.56
CA ASP A 227 20.44 -7.09 16.89
C ASP A 227 20.49 -8.60 16.61
N SER A 228 19.98 -9.42 17.54
CA SER A 228 19.89 -10.87 17.39
C SER A 228 18.99 -11.35 16.24
N LEU A 229 18.01 -10.54 15.82
CA LEU A 229 17.17 -10.79 14.65
C LEU A 229 17.84 -10.29 13.35
N MET A 230 18.66 -9.24 13.44
CA MET A 230 19.42 -8.69 12.31
C MET A 230 20.62 -9.57 11.96
N ILE A 231 21.40 -10.01 12.95
CA ILE A 231 22.58 -10.88 12.78
C ILE A 231 22.24 -12.10 11.93
N LYS A 232 21.09 -12.72 12.17
CA LYS A 232 20.64 -13.88 11.38
C LYS A 232 20.41 -13.61 9.91
N LEU A 233 19.89 -12.42 9.56
CA LEU A 233 19.75 -12.03 8.16
C LEU A 233 21.14 -11.91 7.54
N PHE A 234 22.03 -11.20 8.23
CA PHE A 234 23.38 -10.92 7.73
C PHE A 234 24.20 -12.20 7.53
N GLU A 235 24.13 -13.13 8.48
CA GLU A 235 24.74 -14.45 8.37
C GLU A 235 24.17 -15.26 7.19
N ALA A 236 22.85 -15.24 7.00
CA ALA A 236 22.20 -15.98 5.91
C ALA A 236 22.53 -15.43 4.52
N GLU A 237 22.71 -14.11 4.41
CA GLU A 237 22.96 -13.40 3.15
C GLU A 237 24.46 -13.12 2.90
N GLY A 238 25.36 -13.55 3.79
CA GLY A 238 26.80 -13.31 3.68
C GLY A 238 27.21 -11.83 3.80
N MET A 239 26.40 -11.02 4.48
CA MET A 239 26.67 -9.60 4.68
C MET A 239 27.67 -9.36 5.83
N PRO A 240 28.50 -8.30 5.74
CA PRO A 240 29.40 -7.94 6.83
C PRO A 240 28.59 -7.55 8.08
N PRO A 241 28.98 -7.98 9.29
CA PRO A 241 28.21 -7.73 10.50
C PRO A 241 27.98 -6.23 10.71
N PHE A 242 26.82 -5.88 11.28
CA PHE A 242 26.49 -4.50 11.58
C PHE A 242 27.60 -3.88 12.47
N PRO A 243 28.07 -2.65 12.17
CA PRO A 243 29.02 -2.00 13.04
C PRO A 243 28.43 -1.92 14.46
N PRO A 244 29.23 -2.20 15.50
CA PRO A 244 28.73 -2.21 16.87
C PRO A 244 28.10 -0.86 17.17
N HIS A 245 26.82 -0.86 17.56
CA HIS A 245 26.17 0.37 17.99
C HIS A 245 26.91 0.91 19.23
N PRO A 246 27.19 2.22 19.29
CA PRO A 246 27.70 2.81 20.52
C PRO A 246 26.72 2.46 21.64
N LYS A 247 27.24 1.89 22.74
CA LYS A 247 26.42 1.56 23.92
C LYS A 247 25.67 2.83 24.31
N SER A 248 24.35 2.83 24.12
CA SER A 248 23.52 3.98 24.49
C SER A 248 23.78 4.26 25.97
N THR A 249 24.10 5.50 26.31
CA THR A 249 24.14 5.98 27.70
C THR A 249 22.72 5.89 28.27
N HIS A 250 22.38 4.71 28.80
CA HIS A 250 21.01 4.37 29.17
C HIS A 250 20.48 5.32 30.25
N VAL A 251 19.54 6.17 29.86
CA VAL A 251 18.43 6.53 30.73
C VAL A 251 17.76 5.21 31.14
N SER A 252 17.57 4.98 32.44
CA SER A 252 16.84 3.81 32.94
C SER A 252 15.46 3.79 32.29
N ARG A 253 15.13 2.72 31.55
CA ARG A 253 13.82 2.54 30.90
C ARG A 253 13.09 1.35 31.50
N THR A 254 11.81 1.53 31.79
CA THR A 254 10.94 0.42 32.19
C THR A 254 10.60 -0.40 30.95
N VAL A 255 10.81 -1.72 31.00
CA VAL A 255 10.56 -2.61 29.87
C VAL A 255 9.18 -3.24 30.01
N LEU A 256 8.33 -3.07 29.00
CA LEU A 256 7.02 -3.73 28.92
C LEU A 256 7.02 -4.69 27.73
N THR A 257 6.64 -5.94 27.94
CA THR A 257 6.52 -6.92 26.85
C THR A 257 5.07 -7.04 26.40
N ILE A 258 4.85 -6.91 25.10
CA ILE A 258 3.55 -7.04 24.42
C ILE A 258 3.60 -8.23 23.46
N LYS A 259 2.70 -9.19 23.66
CA LYS A 259 2.57 -10.40 22.84
C LYS A 259 1.32 -10.39 21.97
N ASP A 260 0.27 -9.77 22.46
CA ASP A 260 -1.05 -9.70 21.84
C ASP A 260 -1.84 -8.50 22.41
N THR A 261 -3.10 -8.38 22.00
CA THR A 261 -4.01 -7.30 22.43
C THR A 261 -4.33 -7.28 23.92
N THR A 262 -4.26 -8.41 24.63
CA THR A 262 -4.53 -8.45 26.08
C THR A 262 -3.45 -7.72 26.87
N ASP A 263 -2.23 -7.69 26.35
CA ASP A 263 -1.11 -6.98 26.97
C ASP A 263 -1.23 -5.44 26.81
N PHE A 264 -2.18 -4.93 26.02
CA PHE A 264 -2.31 -3.48 25.78
C PHE A 264 -2.76 -2.70 27.02
N GLU A 265 -3.37 -3.37 28.00
CA GLU A 265 -3.68 -2.76 29.31
C GLU A 265 -2.41 -2.29 30.02
N LYS A 266 -1.25 -2.90 29.76
CA LYS A 266 0.04 -2.43 30.32
C LYS A 266 0.41 -1.02 29.86
N LEU A 267 -0.19 -0.55 28.76
CA LEU A 267 0.02 0.80 28.24
C LEU A 267 -0.83 1.85 28.97
N THR A 268 -1.89 1.46 29.70
CA THR A 268 -2.66 2.43 30.51
C THR A 268 -1.97 2.80 31.82
N SER A 269 -1.01 1.99 32.27
CA SER A 269 -0.22 2.22 33.48
C SER A 269 1.10 2.97 33.23
N VAL A 270 1.26 3.56 32.05
CA VAL A 270 2.46 4.31 31.66
C VAL A 270 2.34 5.71 32.25
N GLU A 271 3.35 6.13 33.02
CA GLU A 271 3.43 7.50 33.54
C GLU A 271 4.05 8.43 32.50
N ASP A 272 3.47 9.62 32.32
CA ASP A 272 3.94 10.65 31.37
C ASP A 272 5.32 11.26 31.73
N SER A 273 5.97 10.81 32.81
CA SER A 273 7.30 11.26 33.23
C SER A 273 8.41 10.24 33.01
N SER A 274 8.08 9.03 32.56
CA SER A 274 9.00 7.89 32.50
C SER A 274 9.15 7.36 31.08
N TYR A 275 10.37 7.04 30.66
CA TYR A 275 10.62 6.43 29.35
C TYR A 275 10.47 4.91 29.41
N TYR A 276 9.67 4.34 28.50
CA TYR A 276 9.43 2.91 28.42
C TYR A 276 10.00 2.31 27.13
N LEU A 277 10.42 1.05 27.22
CA LEU A 277 10.78 0.23 26.06
C LEU A 277 9.74 -0.89 25.89
N ILE A 278 8.93 -0.78 24.85
CA ILE A 278 7.92 -1.76 24.47
C ILE A 278 8.57 -2.87 23.63
N GLN A 279 8.73 -4.05 24.22
CA GLN A 279 9.21 -5.23 23.53
C GLN A 279 8.07 -5.97 22.85
N VAL A 280 8.10 -6.04 21.53
CA VAL A 280 7.06 -6.68 20.71
C VAL A 280 7.52 -8.08 20.29
N ASP A 281 6.69 -9.09 20.56
CA ASP A 281 6.91 -10.48 20.14
C ASP A 281 6.89 -10.59 18.61
N ASP A 282 7.85 -11.31 18.02
CA ASP A 282 7.94 -11.53 16.57
C ASP A 282 6.82 -12.38 15.98
N ARG A 283 5.84 -12.81 16.79
CA ARG A 283 4.71 -13.65 16.40
C ARG A 283 3.36 -13.02 16.76
N ILE A 284 3.33 -11.73 17.12
CA ILE A 284 2.09 -10.97 17.25
C ILE A 284 1.31 -11.00 15.93
N ALA A 285 -0.02 -11.03 15.98
CA ALA A 285 -0.83 -10.87 14.77
C ALA A 285 -0.59 -9.47 14.17
N ILE A 286 -0.50 -9.37 12.84
CA ILE A 286 -0.20 -8.09 12.19
C ILE A 286 -1.25 -7.01 12.50
N ILE A 287 -2.52 -7.37 12.61
CA ILE A 287 -3.59 -6.44 12.98
C ILE A 287 -3.39 -5.92 14.41
N ASP A 288 -3.00 -6.79 15.33
CA ASP A 288 -2.70 -6.39 16.71
C ASP A 288 -1.46 -5.50 16.74
N TYR A 289 -0.45 -5.80 15.93
CA TYR A 289 0.69 -4.89 15.77
C TYR A 289 0.28 -3.51 15.25
N LEU A 290 -0.59 -3.43 14.24
CA LEU A 290 -1.09 -2.17 13.70
C LEU A 290 -1.86 -1.35 14.75
N LYS A 291 -2.69 -2.01 15.57
CA LYS A 291 -3.35 -1.36 16.72
C LYS A 291 -2.36 -0.84 17.75
N LEU A 292 -1.29 -1.62 18.02
CA LEU A 292 -0.25 -1.22 18.96
C LEU A 292 0.47 0.04 18.48
N ILE A 293 0.93 0.07 17.23
CA ILE A 293 1.66 1.24 16.71
C ILE A 293 0.79 2.49 16.67
N GLU A 294 -0.50 2.36 16.33
CA GLU A 294 -1.45 3.47 16.32
C GLU A 294 -1.65 4.04 17.73
N ARG A 295 -1.83 3.17 18.72
CA ARG A 295 -1.96 3.59 20.13
C ARG A 295 -0.70 4.27 20.66
N MET A 296 0.47 3.94 20.12
CA MET A 296 1.75 4.52 20.53
C MET A 296 2.09 5.83 19.79
N GLN A 297 1.41 6.15 18.69
CA GLN A 297 1.89 7.14 17.72
C GLN A 297 2.03 8.56 18.30
N ASP A 298 1.23 8.89 19.30
CA ASP A 298 1.20 10.22 19.93
C ASP A 298 1.86 10.27 21.32
N ASN A 299 2.46 9.16 21.79
CA ASN A 299 3.12 9.11 23.10
C ASN A 299 4.66 9.17 22.97
N PRO A 300 5.31 10.32 23.25
CA PRO A 300 6.75 10.49 23.09
C PRO A 300 7.58 9.71 24.13
N TYR A 301 6.94 9.15 25.16
CA TYR A 301 7.59 8.40 26.22
C TYR A 301 7.70 6.90 25.92
N LEU A 302 7.10 6.45 24.81
CA LEU A 302 7.11 5.05 24.39
C LEU A 302 8.07 4.83 23.22
N ASP A 303 9.15 4.09 23.47
CA ASP A 303 9.97 3.50 22.41
C ASP A 303 9.58 2.04 22.22
N ARG A 304 9.76 1.47 21.02
CA ARG A 304 9.50 0.04 20.76
C ARG A 304 10.73 -0.66 20.25
N LYS A 305 10.84 -1.95 20.53
CA LYS A 305 11.85 -2.84 19.95
C LYS A 305 11.23 -4.21 19.65
N ILE A 306 11.34 -4.65 18.40
CA ILE A 306 10.88 -5.98 18.00
C ILE A 306 11.91 -7.00 18.46
N VAL A 307 11.47 -7.99 19.22
CA VAL A 307 12.33 -9.01 19.83
C VAL A 307 11.83 -10.40 19.48
N ARG A 308 12.77 -11.35 19.40
CA ARG A 308 12.40 -12.76 19.28
C ARG A 308 11.72 -13.21 20.55
N ARG A 309 10.62 -13.98 20.46
CA ARG A 309 10.10 -14.66 21.65
C ARG A 309 11.21 -15.53 22.24
N LYS A 310 11.63 -15.22 23.46
CA LYS A 310 12.33 -16.23 24.26
C LYS A 310 11.29 -17.31 24.52
N LEU A 311 11.52 -18.50 23.98
CA LEU A 311 10.86 -19.69 24.52
C LEU A 311 11.15 -19.62 26.03
N LEU A 312 10.09 -19.46 26.82
CA LEU A 312 10.19 -19.64 28.26
C LEU A 312 10.55 -21.11 28.43
N THR A 313 11.83 -21.44 28.32
CA THR A 313 12.35 -22.67 28.88
C THR A 313 12.04 -22.53 30.35
N LYS A 314 11.03 -23.27 30.83
CA LYS A 314 10.88 -23.52 32.26
C LYS A 314 12.29 -23.84 32.77
N PRO A 315 12.75 -23.22 33.87
CA PRO A 315 13.96 -23.71 34.51
C PRO A 315 13.75 -25.22 34.71
N ALA A 316 14.70 -26.02 34.23
CA ALA A 316 14.74 -27.42 34.57
C ALA A 316 14.88 -27.46 36.11
N ASN A 317 13.82 -27.94 36.77
CA ASN A 317 13.86 -28.27 38.19
C ASN A 317 14.73 -29.51 38.40
#